data_AF-A0AAD0LL35-F1
#
_entry.id   AF-A0AAD0LL35-F1
#
_cell.length_a   1.000
_cell.length_b   1.000
_cell.length_c   1.000
_cell.angle_alpha   90.00
_cell.angle_beta   90.00
_cell.angle_gamma   90.00
#
_symmetry.space_group_name_H-M   'P 1'
#
loop_
_entity.id
_entity.type
_entity.pdbx_description
1 polymer ?
#
loop_
_entity_poly.entity_id
_entity_poly.type
_entity_poly.pdbx_seq_one_letter_code
_entity_poly.pdbx_strand_id
1 'polypeptide(L)'
;MSDSLNNKELVAVGHQFAKAMSSDTPIIDIAKMLTRLAERLDCTTAALHATQAQRDQLAAENAALKSNLMFWDAEDPEAPYDTPEEIAEACTLDYNDEFIVQVANRLPNRTYRVCESREHECKVELVAGGEVKTPATDAFLAEMRSRGLDEMAIAYRKFASEDGCSCNMQSSYNLTAERAESYAAYVRRQGATL
;
A
#
# COMPACT_ATOMS: atom_id res chain seq x y z
N MET A 1 26.21 -51.59 11.57
CA MET A 1 27.61 -51.74 12.03
C MET A 1 28.15 -50.34 12.18
N SER A 2 28.38 -49.91 13.41
CA SER A 2 28.99 -48.60 13.71
C SER A 2 30.48 -48.86 13.82
N ASP A 3 31.26 -48.40 12.85
CA ASP A 3 32.73 -48.46 12.95
C ASP A 3 33.15 -47.53 14.09
N SER A 4 33.41 -48.12 15.26
CA SER A 4 33.92 -47.41 16.42
C SER A 4 35.36 -46.99 16.12
N LEU A 5 35.58 -45.68 15.95
CA LEU A 5 36.89 -45.07 15.76
C LEU A 5 37.91 -45.63 16.76
N ASN A 6 39.10 -46.00 16.29
CA ASN A 6 40.20 -46.36 17.18
C ASN A 6 40.60 -45.12 18.01
N ASN A 7 40.97 -45.29 19.27
CA ASN A 7 41.37 -44.20 20.18
C ASN A 7 42.34 -43.19 19.56
N LYS A 8 43.26 -43.61 18.69
CA LYS A 8 44.16 -42.69 17.97
C LYS A 8 43.43 -41.76 17.00
N GLU A 9 42.43 -42.26 16.28
CA GLU A 9 41.62 -41.48 15.35
C GLU A 9 40.68 -40.54 16.12
N LEU A 10 40.14 -40.99 17.25
CA LEU A 10 39.32 -40.14 18.13
C LEU A 10 40.12 -38.96 18.69
N VAL A 11 41.38 -39.19 19.10
CA VAL A 11 42.28 -38.12 19.56
C VAL A 11 42.67 -37.19 18.41
N ALA A 12 42.89 -37.72 17.20
CA ALA A 12 43.18 -36.91 16.01
C ALA A 12 42.00 -36.00 15.62
N VAL A 13 40.78 -36.55 15.65
CA VAL A 13 39.53 -35.79 15.45
C VAL A 13 39.35 -34.76 16.57
N GLY A 14 39.65 -35.13 17.82
CA GLY A 14 39.64 -34.20 18.97
C GLY A 14 40.63 -33.04 18.80
N HIS A 15 41.84 -33.30 18.28
CA HIS A 15 42.81 -32.26 17.98
C HIS A 15 42.43 -31.40 16.76
N GLN A 16 41.83 -31.99 15.72
CA GLN A 16 41.30 -31.21 14.59
C GLN A 16 40.13 -30.33 15.02
N PHE A 17 39.26 -30.83 15.90
CA PHE A 17 38.16 -30.09 16.50
C PHE A 17 38.67 -28.94 17.37
N ALA A 18 39.62 -29.21 18.27
CA ALA A 18 40.28 -28.17 19.07
C ALA A 18 40.98 -27.12 18.20
N LYS A 19 41.57 -27.54 17.07
CA LYS A 19 42.23 -26.63 16.11
C LYS A 19 41.22 -25.73 15.40
N ALA A 20 40.07 -26.28 14.98
CA ALA A 20 38.96 -25.52 14.40
C ALA A 20 38.32 -24.55 15.42
N MET A 21 38.38 -24.89 16.71
CA MET A 21 37.97 -24.02 17.83
C MET A 21 39.03 -22.96 18.20
N SER A 22 40.33 -23.22 17.98
CA SER A 22 41.45 -22.36 18.41
C SER A 22 41.80 -21.24 17.44
N SER A 23 41.35 -21.30 16.18
CA SER A 23 41.43 -20.14 15.30
C SER A 23 40.35 -19.16 15.71
N ASP A 24 40.71 -17.95 16.13
CA ASP A 24 39.80 -16.86 16.55
C ASP A 24 38.85 -16.35 15.44
N THR A 25 38.54 -17.13 14.40
CA THR A 25 37.92 -16.67 13.15
C THR A 25 36.82 -17.53 12.50
N PRO A 26 36.52 -18.81 12.81
CA PRO A 26 35.38 -19.50 12.20
C PRO A 26 34.06 -19.29 12.96
N ILE A 27 34.04 -19.53 14.27
CA ILE A 27 32.79 -19.52 15.05
C ILE A 27 32.28 -18.10 15.29
N ILE A 28 33.19 -17.16 15.55
CA ILE A 28 32.80 -15.77 15.80
C ILE A 28 32.28 -15.10 14.53
N ASP A 29 32.82 -15.43 13.35
CA ASP A 29 32.35 -14.88 12.08
C ASP A 29 31.07 -15.58 11.61
N ILE A 30 30.92 -16.88 11.86
CA ILE A 30 29.63 -17.58 11.69
C ILE A 30 28.56 -16.95 12.60
N ALA A 31 28.88 -16.69 13.87
CA ALA A 31 27.96 -16.02 14.79
C ALA A 31 27.58 -14.63 14.28
N LYS A 32 28.54 -13.81 13.85
CA LYS A 32 28.27 -12.49 13.23
C LYS A 32 27.41 -12.59 11.98
N MET A 33 27.64 -13.59 11.12
CA MET A 33 26.82 -13.83 9.93
C MET A 33 25.40 -14.23 10.31
N LEU A 34 25.23 -15.12 11.30
CA LEU A 34 23.93 -15.53 11.82
C LEU A 34 23.18 -14.36 12.46
N THR A 35 23.87 -13.50 13.22
CA THR A 35 23.29 -12.27 13.78
C THR A 35 22.81 -11.35 12.68
N ARG A 36 23.64 -11.06 11.66
CA ARG A 36 23.25 -10.24 10.50
C ARG A 36 22.09 -10.86 9.71
N LEU A 37 22.04 -12.19 9.62
CA LEU A 37 20.96 -12.90 8.94
C LEU A 37 19.66 -12.81 9.74
N ALA A 38 19.72 -12.96 11.06
CA ALA A 38 18.57 -12.76 11.94
C ALA A 38 18.03 -11.33 11.84
N GLU A 39 18.90 -10.33 11.92
CA GLU A 39 18.52 -8.91 11.74
C GLU A 39 17.84 -8.66 10.39
N ARG A 40 18.39 -9.21 9.30
CA ARG A 40 17.78 -9.11 7.97
C ARG A 40 16.46 -9.85 7.88
N LEU A 41 16.34 -11.03 8.50
CA LEU A 41 15.11 -11.80 8.55
C LEU A 41 14.01 -11.03 9.27
N ASP A 42 14.33 -10.42 10.41
CA ASP A 42 13.41 -9.58 11.19
C ASP A 42 12.95 -8.38 10.35
N CYS A 43 13.87 -7.69 9.70
CA CYS A 43 13.55 -6.58 8.79
C CYS A 43 12.63 -7.03 7.65
N THR A 44 12.89 -8.19 7.03
CA THR A 44 12.06 -8.73 5.94
C THR A 44 10.68 -9.16 6.43
N THR A 45 10.59 -9.70 7.64
CA THR A 45 9.34 -10.11 8.26
C THR A 45 8.47 -8.90 8.59
N ALA A 46 9.05 -7.85 9.17
CA ALA A 46 8.36 -6.60 9.44
C ALA A 46 7.84 -5.94 8.15
N ALA A 47 8.67 -5.88 7.10
CA ALA A 47 8.27 -5.36 5.79
C ALA A 47 7.14 -6.19 5.17
N LEU A 48 7.21 -7.52 5.28
CA LEU A 48 6.17 -8.42 4.77
C LEU A 48 4.82 -8.15 5.46
N HIS A 49 4.81 -8.07 6.80
CA HIS A 49 3.58 -7.78 7.55
C HIS A 49 2.97 -6.42 7.20
N ALA A 50 3.80 -5.37 7.05
CA ALA A 50 3.33 -4.05 6.64
C ALA A 50 2.68 -4.07 5.25
N THR A 51 3.33 -4.70 4.26
CA THR A 51 2.76 -4.81 2.91
C THR A 51 1.51 -5.69 2.86
N GLN A 52 1.42 -6.73 3.70
CA GLN A 52 0.22 -7.56 3.79
C GLN A 52 -0.96 -6.76 4.33
N ALA A 53 -0.77 -5.99 5.41
CA ALA A 53 -1.82 -5.14 5.96
C ALA A 53 -2.33 -4.10 4.94
N GLN A 54 -1.43 -3.49 4.16
CA GLN A 54 -1.80 -2.57 3.09
C GLN A 54 -2.59 -3.26 1.97
N ARG A 55 -2.19 -4.47 1.56
CA ARG A 55 -2.93 -5.26 0.56
C ARG A 55 -4.31 -5.65 1.06
N ASP A 56 -4.44 -6.06 2.31
CA ASP A 56 -5.73 -6.44 2.90
C ASP A 56 -6.69 -5.23 2.95
N GLN A 57 -6.18 -4.04 3.28
CA GLN A 57 -6.95 -2.79 3.23
C GLN A 57 -7.42 -2.46 1.80
N LEU A 58 -6.52 -2.52 0.82
CA LEU A 58 -6.87 -2.30 -0.59
C LEU A 58 -7.84 -3.37 -1.12
N ALA A 59 -7.72 -4.62 -0.68
CA ALA A 59 -8.62 -5.70 -1.06
C ALA A 59 -10.03 -5.49 -0.47
N ALA A 60 -10.12 -5.07 0.78
CA ALA A 60 -11.39 -4.72 1.41
C ALA A 60 -12.07 -3.52 0.72
N GLU A 61 -11.29 -2.48 0.40
CA GLU A 61 -11.78 -1.32 -0.35
C GLU A 61 -12.23 -1.72 -1.76
N ASN A 62 -11.46 -2.53 -2.48
CA ASN A 62 -11.86 -3.03 -3.80
C ASN A 62 -13.09 -3.94 -3.76
N ALA A 63 -13.26 -4.75 -2.71
CA ALA A 63 -14.47 -5.55 -2.52
C ALA A 63 -15.69 -4.66 -2.29
N ALA A 64 -15.55 -3.59 -1.50
CA ALA A 64 -16.59 -2.58 -1.32
C ALA A 64 -16.91 -1.86 -2.64
N LEU A 65 -15.90 -1.41 -3.38
CA LEU A 65 -16.06 -0.78 -4.69
C LEU A 65 -16.76 -1.69 -5.70
N LYS A 66 -16.39 -2.98 -5.74
CA LYS A 66 -17.04 -3.96 -6.64
C LYS A 66 -18.48 -4.26 -6.23
N SER A 67 -18.80 -4.25 -4.93
CA SER A 67 -20.19 -4.38 -4.49
C SER A 67 -21.06 -3.17 -4.88
N ASN A 68 -20.45 -2.04 -5.28
CA ASN A 68 -21.16 -0.86 -5.78
C ASN A 68 -21.68 -0.99 -7.22
N LEU A 69 -21.47 -2.14 -7.87
CA LEU A 69 -21.96 -2.38 -9.23
C LEU A 69 -23.45 -2.77 -9.30
N MET A 70 -24.15 -2.90 -8.16
CA MET A 70 -25.58 -3.23 -8.16
C MET A 70 -26.39 -2.09 -7.58
N PHE A 71 -27.30 -1.56 -8.40
CA PHE A 71 -28.26 -0.53 -8.02
C PHE A 71 -29.58 -1.18 -7.64
N TRP A 72 -30.06 -0.88 -6.44
CA TRP A 72 -31.37 -1.36 -5.98
C TRP A 72 -32.29 -0.15 -5.84
N ASP A 73 -33.52 -0.30 -6.33
CA ASP A 73 -34.60 0.59 -5.92
C ASP A 73 -34.83 0.42 -4.42
N ALA A 74 -34.88 1.53 -3.69
CA ALA A 74 -35.11 1.54 -2.26
C ALA A 74 -36.58 1.25 -1.90
N GLU A 75 -37.52 1.48 -2.83
CA GLU A 75 -38.95 1.30 -2.61
C GLU A 75 -39.43 -0.11 -3.01
N ASP A 76 -38.88 -0.69 -4.07
CA ASP A 76 -39.13 -2.10 -4.47
C ASP A 76 -37.83 -2.84 -4.84
N PRO A 77 -37.16 -3.51 -3.88
CA PRO A 77 -35.90 -4.21 -4.13
C PRO A 77 -36.14 -5.54 -4.90
N GLU A 78 -36.50 -5.43 -6.17
CA GLU A 78 -36.45 -6.52 -7.16
C GLU A 78 -35.00 -6.79 -7.63
N ALA A 79 -34.81 -7.57 -8.71
CA ALA A 79 -33.47 -7.87 -9.23
C ALA A 79 -32.61 -6.60 -9.43
N PRO A 80 -31.30 -6.66 -9.12
CA PRO A 80 -30.44 -5.47 -9.18
C PRO A 80 -30.34 -4.95 -10.62
N TYR A 81 -30.43 -3.63 -10.77
CA TYR A 81 -30.23 -2.91 -12.02
C TYR A 81 -28.75 -2.68 -12.28
N ASP A 82 -28.36 -2.66 -13.55
CA ASP A 82 -26.97 -2.43 -13.97
C ASP A 82 -26.62 -0.93 -13.92
N THR A 83 -27.63 -0.06 -14.08
CA THR A 83 -27.46 1.40 -14.05
C THR A 83 -28.62 2.13 -13.34
N PRO A 84 -28.41 3.32 -12.75
CA PRO A 84 -29.48 4.11 -12.16
C PRO A 84 -30.47 4.67 -13.21
N GLU A 85 -30.07 4.75 -14.48
CA GLU A 85 -30.95 5.12 -15.59
C GLU A 85 -32.07 4.09 -15.82
N GLU A 86 -31.76 2.79 -15.68
CA GLU A 86 -32.74 1.71 -15.79
C GLU A 86 -33.80 1.78 -14.68
N ILE A 87 -33.41 2.25 -13.48
CA ILE A 87 -34.35 2.49 -12.37
C ILE A 87 -35.30 3.63 -12.74
N ALA A 88 -34.78 4.74 -13.28
CA ALA A 88 -35.62 5.87 -13.69
C ALA A 88 -36.63 5.47 -14.78
N GLU A 89 -36.22 4.63 -15.73
CA GLU A 89 -37.10 4.09 -16.77
C GLU A 89 -38.15 3.12 -16.20
N ALA A 90 -37.75 2.16 -15.36
CA ALA A 90 -38.64 1.18 -14.77
C ALA A 90 -39.69 1.81 -13.83
N CYS A 91 -39.28 2.80 -13.05
CA CYS A 91 -40.15 3.56 -12.15
C CYS A 91 -40.94 4.66 -12.87
N THR A 92 -40.77 4.82 -14.19
CA THR A 92 -41.46 5.83 -15.02
C THR A 92 -41.32 7.25 -14.48
N LEU A 93 -40.11 7.63 -14.06
CA LEU A 93 -39.85 8.94 -13.45
C LEU A 93 -39.85 10.07 -14.51
N ASP A 94 -40.44 11.20 -14.14
CA ASP A 94 -40.54 12.39 -14.99
C ASP A 94 -39.33 13.31 -14.85
N TYR A 95 -39.20 14.27 -15.77
CA TYR A 95 -38.14 15.28 -15.71
C TYR A 95 -38.16 16.01 -14.36
N ASN A 96 -36.98 16.12 -13.75
CA ASN A 96 -36.72 16.75 -12.45
C ASN A 96 -37.18 15.94 -11.22
N ASP A 97 -37.63 14.69 -11.39
CA ASP A 97 -37.86 13.78 -10.27
C ASP A 97 -36.54 13.34 -9.65
N GLU A 98 -36.50 13.34 -8.31
CA GLU A 98 -35.37 12.86 -7.52
C GLU A 98 -35.71 11.52 -6.88
N PHE A 99 -34.81 10.55 -7.00
CA PHE A 99 -35.00 9.21 -6.46
C PHE A 99 -33.75 8.72 -5.73
N ILE A 100 -33.98 7.86 -4.75
CA ILE A 100 -32.94 7.35 -3.85
C ILE A 100 -32.56 5.95 -4.31
N VAL A 101 -31.28 5.77 -4.63
CA VAL A 101 -30.74 4.49 -5.05
C VAL A 101 -29.86 3.94 -3.93
N GLN A 102 -30.18 2.73 -3.46
CA GLN A 102 -29.33 2.03 -2.52
C GLN A 102 -28.21 1.33 -3.30
N VAL A 103 -26.98 1.79 -3.07
CA VAL A 103 -25.77 1.18 -3.64
C VAL A 103 -25.18 0.25 -2.58
N ALA A 104 -25.56 -1.03 -2.61
CA ALA A 104 -25.15 -2.05 -1.64
C ALA A 104 -25.55 -1.82 -0.16
N ASN A 105 -25.54 -2.88 0.63
CA ASN A 105 -26.04 -2.92 2.02
C ASN A 105 -25.19 -2.13 3.05
N ARG A 106 -24.16 -1.37 2.63
CA ARG A 106 -23.20 -0.72 3.54
C ARG A 106 -22.73 0.68 3.13
N LEU A 107 -23.21 1.23 2.03
CA LEU A 107 -22.91 2.61 1.66
C LEU A 107 -24.09 3.53 1.96
N PRO A 108 -23.83 4.84 2.14
CA PRO A 108 -24.90 5.82 2.15
C PRO A 108 -25.67 5.76 0.82
N ASN A 109 -26.98 5.93 0.90
CA ASN A 109 -27.82 6.01 -0.29
C ASN A 109 -27.38 7.18 -1.17
N ARG A 110 -27.55 7.02 -2.47
CA ARG A 110 -27.32 8.08 -3.46
C ARG A 110 -28.65 8.66 -3.90
N THR A 111 -28.66 9.95 -4.18
CA THR A 111 -29.83 10.63 -4.74
C THR A 111 -29.50 11.03 -6.16
N TYR A 112 -30.28 10.52 -7.10
CA TYR A 112 -30.19 10.84 -8.52
C TYR A 112 -31.40 11.70 -8.91
N ARG A 113 -31.22 12.56 -9.91
CA ARG A 113 -32.29 13.36 -10.50
C ARG A 113 -32.37 13.14 -11.99
N VAL A 114 -33.59 12.99 -12.51
CA VAL A 114 -33.83 12.82 -13.96
C VAL A 114 -33.65 14.15 -14.69
N CYS A 115 -32.66 14.20 -15.57
CA CYS A 115 -32.32 15.38 -16.39
C CYS A 115 -32.95 15.33 -17.78
N GLU A 116 -33.19 14.14 -18.32
CA GLU A 116 -33.90 13.94 -19.59
C GLU A 116 -34.75 12.69 -19.44
N SER A 117 -36.04 12.77 -19.80
CA SER A 117 -36.94 11.62 -19.88
C SER A 117 -37.54 11.56 -21.28
N ARG A 118 -37.30 10.45 -21.97
CA ARG A 118 -37.89 10.08 -23.27
C ARG A 118 -38.48 8.68 -23.13
N GLU A 119 -39.37 8.29 -24.05
CA GLU A 119 -40.12 7.01 -23.98
C GLU A 119 -39.27 5.75 -23.74
N HIS A 120 -37.95 5.76 -24.04
CA HIS A 120 -37.03 4.63 -23.84
C HIS A 120 -35.61 5.08 -23.45
N GLU A 121 -35.45 6.32 -22.95
CA GLU A 121 -34.14 6.85 -22.58
C GLU A 121 -34.30 7.85 -21.44
N CYS A 122 -33.81 7.49 -20.27
CA CYS A 122 -33.67 8.40 -19.14
C CYS A 122 -32.20 8.73 -18.93
N LYS A 123 -31.89 10.01 -18.69
CA LYS A 123 -30.57 10.44 -18.22
C LYS A 123 -30.70 11.00 -16.82
N VAL A 124 -29.79 10.61 -15.95
CA VAL A 124 -29.80 11.03 -14.55
C VAL A 124 -28.50 11.73 -14.18
N GLU A 125 -28.58 12.67 -13.24
CA GLU A 125 -27.43 13.26 -12.60
C GLU A 125 -27.39 12.91 -11.12
N LEU A 126 -26.19 12.79 -10.57
CA LEU A 126 -25.99 12.51 -9.15
C LEU A 126 -26.10 13.83 -8.37
N VAL A 127 -27.15 13.96 -7.56
CA VAL A 127 -27.44 15.15 -6.75
C VAL A 127 -26.82 15.05 -5.37
N ALA A 128 -26.81 13.86 -4.76
CA ALA A 128 -26.23 13.65 -3.42
C ALA A 128 -25.68 12.23 -3.23
N GLY A 129 -24.72 12.07 -2.30
CA GLY A 129 -24.14 10.76 -1.93
C GLY A 129 -22.94 10.31 -2.78
N GLY A 130 -22.27 11.22 -3.49
CA GLY A 130 -21.39 10.88 -4.61
C GLY A 130 -19.89 10.69 -4.39
N GLU A 131 -19.32 11.08 -3.26
CA GLU A 131 -17.88 10.86 -3.05
C GLU A 131 -17.64 9.52 -2.35
N VAL A 132 -17.34 8.51 -3.17
CA VAL A 132 -16.80 7.26 -2.65
C VAL A 132 -15.43 7.54 -2.06
N LYS A 133 -15.33 7.54 -0.74
CA LYS A 133 -14.05 7.68 -0.05
C LYS A 133 -13.22 6.43 -0.25
N THR A 134 -11.97 6.60 -0.69
CA THR A 134 -11.01 5.51 -0.91
C THR A 134 -9.76 5.71 -0.05
N PRO A 135 -9.90 5.68 1.29
CA PRO A 135 -8.82 6.02 2.21
C PRO A 135 -7.59 5.10 2.06
N ALA A 136 -7.78 3.82 1.69
CA ALA A 136 -6.66 2.91 1.48
C ALA A 136 -5.90 3.26 0.20
N THR A 137 -6.61 3.59 -0.88
CA THR A 137 -6.01 4.08 -2.13
C THR A 137 -5.32 5.43 -1.91
N ASP A 138 -5.94 6.36 -1.19
CA ASP A 138 -5.39 7.69 -0.90
C ASP A 138 -4.11 7.60 -0.06
N ALA A 139 -4.11 6.75 0.97
CA ALA A 139 -2.93 6.45 1.77
C ALA A 139 -1.80 5.82 0.94
N PHE A 140 -2.12 4.86 0.06
CA PHE A 140 -1.14 4.27 -0.87
C PHE A 140 -0.55 5.32 -1.82
N LEU A 141 -1.36 6.18 -2.42
CA LEU A 141 -0.88 7.25 -3.30
C LEU A 141 -0.02 8.26 -2.55
N ALA A 142 -0.37 8.61 -1.32
CA ALA A 142 0.45 9.47 -0.47
C ALA A 142 1.80 8.82 -0.14
N GLU A 143 1.81 7.52 0.17
CA GLU A 143 3.05 6.77 0.38
C GLU A 143 3.94 6.82 -0.87
N MET A 144 3.41 6.48 -2.04
CA MET A 144 4.17 6.47 -3.30
C MET A 144 4.74 7.84 -3.64
N ARG A 145 3.94 8.90 -3.47
CA ARG A 145 4.41 10.28 -3.64
C ARG A 145 5.54 10.63 -2.66
N SER A 146 5.41 10.21 -1.39
CA SER A 146 6.46 10.46 -0.39
C SER A 146 7.75 9.70 -0.66
N ARG A 147 7.67 8.45 -1.18
CA ARG A 147 8.84 7.65 -1.55
C ARG A 147 9.62 8.29 -2.70
N GLY A 148 8.94 8.81 -3.72
CA GLY A 148 9.62 9.54 -4.80
C GLY A 148 10.40 10.76 -4.30
N LEU A 149 9.90 11.43 -3.26
CA LEU A 149 10.58 12.56 -2.62
C LEU A 149 11.79 12.10 -1.77
N ASP A 150 11.69 10.96 -1.09
CA ASP A 150 12.85 10.37 -0.39
C ASP A 150 13.96 9.98 -1.36
N GLU A 151 13.62 9.38 -2.50
CA GLU A 151 14.57 9.02 -3.55
C GLU A 151 15.25 10.26 -4.13
N MET A 152 14.48 11.32 -4.36
CA MET A 152 15.01 12.64 -4.74
C MET A 152 16.00 13.14 -3.68
N ALA A 153 15.63 13.17 -2.40
CA ALA A 153 16.51 13.63 -1.33
C ALA A 153 17.84 12.85 -1.29
N ILE A 154 17.78 11.52 -1.42
CA ILE A 154 18.96 10.65 -1.48
C ILE A 154 19.83 10.99 -2.68
N ALA A 155 19.25 11.18 -3.87
CA ALA A 155 20.00 11.53 -5.08
C ALA A 155 20.72 12.88 -4.93
N TYR A 156 20.02 13.90 -4.43
CA TYR A 156 20.62 15.22 -4.22
C TYR A 156 21.71 15.21 -3.14
N ARG A 157 21.56 14.44 -2.06
CA ARG A 157 22.63 14.26 -1.07
C ARG A 157 23.86 13.56 -1.68
N LYS A 158 23.67 12.62 -2.60
CA LYS A 158 24.79 12.02 -3.34
C LYS A 158 25.53 13.07 -4.17
N PHE A 159 24.83 13.89 -4.94
CA PHE A 159 25.44 14.98 -5.71
C PHE A 159 26.17 16.00 -4.83
N ALA A 160 25.67 16.26 -3.63
CA ALA A 160 26.33 17.12 -2.64
C ALA A 160 27.64 16.52 -2.08
N SER A 161 27.80 15.20 -2.17
CA SER A 161 28.98 14.46 -1.69
C SER A 161 29.97 14.08 -2.79
N GLU A 162 29.70 14.44 -4.05
CA GLU A 162 30.58 14.13 -5.17
C GLU A 162 31.88 14.92 -5.10
N ASP A 163 32.98 14.26 -5.49
CA ASP A 163 34.30 14.87 -5.50
C ASP A 163 34.38 15.98 -6.55
N GLY A 164 34.93 17.14 -6.18
CA GLY A 164 34.93 18.35 -7.02
C GLY A 164 33.63 19.18 -6.97
N CYS A 165 32.65 18.83 -6.13
CA CYS A 165 31.47 19.65 -5.90
C CYS A 165 31.83 20.97 -5.19
N SER A 166 31.53 22.12 -5.80
CA SER A 166 31.81 23.42 -5.19
C SER A 166 30.95 23.67 -3.95
N CYS A 167 31.40 24.48 -3.01
CA CYS A 167 30.66 24.82 -1.79
C CYS A 167 29.25 25.39 -2.08
N ASN A 168 29.11 26.17 -3.16
CA ASN A 168 27.83 26.72 -3.59
C ASN A 168 26.89 25.62 -4.13
N MET A 169 27.43 24.69 -4.93
CA MET A 169 26.68 23.57 -5.50
C MET A 169 26.24 22.59 -4.41
N GLN A 170 27.15 22.26 -3.49
CA GLN A 170 26.89 21.43 -2.32
C GLN A 170 25.75 21.99 -1.46
N SER A 171 25.79 23.30 -1.18
CA SER A 171 24.73 23.98 -0.43
C SER A 171 23.38 23.93 -1.14
N SER A 172 23.36 24.14 -2.46
CA SER A 172 22.15 24.07 -3.29
C SER A 172 21.53 22.67 -3.30
N TYR A 173 22.35 21.64 -3.46
CA TYR A 173 21.91 20.25 -3.44
C TYR A 173 21.38 19.83 -2.07
N ASN A 174 22.07 20.21 -0.98
CA ASN A 174 21.59 19.94 0.37
C ASN A 174 20.25 20.64 0.66
N LEU A 175 20.09 21.90 0.26
CA LEU A 175 18.82 22.62 0.41
C LEU A 175 17.67 21.95 -0.36
N THR A 176 17.97 21.41 -1.55
CA THR A 176 16.99 20.70 -2.37
C THR A 176 16.58 19.38 -1.71
N ALA A 177 17.54 18.64 -1.14
CA ALA A 177 17.26 17.43 -0.37
C ALA A 177 16.40 17.72 0.87
N GLU A 178 16.74 18.76 1.65
CA GLU A 178 15.97 19.18 2.83
C GLU A 178 14.52 19.57 2.48
N ARG A 179 14.32 20.25 1.35
CA ARG A 179 12.98 20.58 0.85
C ARG A 179 12.20 19.33 0.45
N ALA A 180 12.84 18.38 -0.22
CA ALA A 180 12.22 17.12 -0.59
C ALA A 180 11.81 16.31 0.66
N GLU A 181 12.67 16.23 1.67
CA GLU A 181 12.39 15.59 2.97
C GLU A 181 11.20 16.26 3.69
N SER A 182 11.20 17.60 3.72
CA SER A 182 10.12 18.39 4.32
C SER A 182 8.79 18.16 3.60
N TYR A 183 8.80 18.14 2.27
CA TYR A 183 7.60 17.90 1.47
C TYR A 183 7.12 16.45 1.58
N ALA A 184 8.01 15.47 1.66
CA ALA A 184 7.66 14.07 1.91
C ALA A 184 6.92 13.93 3.25
N ALA A 185 7.41 14.60 4.30
CA ALA A 185 6.75 14.63 5.61
C ALA A 185 5.39 15.36 5.59
N TYR A 186 5.20 16.33 4.71
CA TYR A 186 3.90 16.98 4.49
C TYR A 186 2.91 16.05 3.79
N VAL A 187 3.33 15.40 2.69
CA VAL A 187 2.49 14.46 1.93
C VAL A 187 2.01 13.30 2.81
N ARG A 188 2.90 12.74 3.65
CA ARG A 188 2.53 11.69 4.62
C ARG A 188 1.49 12.15 5.64
N ARG A 189 1.60 13.40 6.13
CA ARG A 189 0.62 13.97 7.07
C ARG A 189 -0.74 14.19 6.43
N GLN A 190 -0.77 14.71 5.20
CA GLN A 190 -2.03 14.87 4.48
C GLN A 190 -2.72 13.54 4.19
N GLY A 191 -1.98 12.50 3.80
CA GLY A 191 -2.52 11.16 3.58
C GLY A 191 -3.09 10.47 4.83
N ALA A 192 -2.76 10.95 6.04
CA ALA A 192 -3.31 10.45 7.30
C ALA A 192 -4.59 11.19 7.76
N THR A 193 -5.01 12.23 7.03
CA THR A 193 -6.14 13.11 7.43
C THR A 193 -7.37 12.99 6.52
N LEU A 194 -7.30 12.17 5.47
CA LEU A 194 -8.37 11.87 4.51
C LEU A 194 -9.03 10.53 4.86
#